data_AF-A0A522BV03-F1
#
_entry.id   AF-A0A522BV03-F1
#
_cell.length_a   1.000
_cell.length_b   1.000
_cell.length_c   1.000
_cell.angle_alpha   90.00
_cell.angle_beta   90.00
_cell.angle_gamma   90.00
#
_symmetry.space_group_name_H-M   'P 1'
#
loop_
_entity.id
_entity.type
_entity.pdbx_description
1 polymer ?
#
loop_
_entity_poly.entity_id
_entity_poly.type
_entity_poly.pdbx_seq_one_letter_code
_entity_poly.pdbx_strand_id
1 'polypeptide(L)' 'MTNEYELADDSRQDLIFTKAELLAPLLPGMEPPPHPMRLGDTDADYYLGAGER' A
#
# COMPACT_ATOMS: atom_id res chain seq x y z
N MET A 1 -3.33 -9.58 -2.33
CA MET A 1 -4.70 -9.85 -2.81
C MET A 1 -4.94 -11.34 -2.71
N THR A 2 -6.06 -11.74 -2.12
CA THR A 2 -6.48 -13.15 -2.02
C THR A 2 -7.08 -13.60 -3.35
N ASN A 3 -7.34 -14.91 -3.50
CA ASN A 3 -8.04 -15.48 -4.65
C ASN A 3 -9.53 -15.72 -4.36
N GLU A 4 -10.08 -15.14 -3.28
CA GLU A 4 -11.49 -15.26 -2.93
C GLU A 4 -12.34 -14.39 -3.85
N TYR A 5 -13.32 -14.98 -4.53
CA TYR A 5 -14.19 -14.28 -5.49
C TYR A 5 -15.69 -14.36 -5.13
N GLU A 6 -16.06 -15.15 -4.12
CA GLU A 6 -17.44 -15.31 -3.63
C GLU A 6 -17.68 -14.39 -2.42
N LEU A 7 -17.68 -13.08 -2.64
CA LEU A 7 -17.76 -12.04 -1.60
C LEU A 7 -19.14 -11.36 -1.53
N ALA A 8 -20.19 -11.98 -2.08
CA ALA A 8 -21.53 -11.39 -2.07
C ALA A 8 -22.16 -11.53 -0.68
N ASP A 9 -22.76 -10.45 -0.17
CA ASP A 9 -23.40 -10.41 1.15
C ASP A 9 -24.71 -9.60 1.14
N ASP A 10 -25.52 -9.73 2.19
CA ASP A 10 -26.86 -9.14 2.31
C ASP A 10 -26.87 -7.66 2.77
N SER A 11 -25.73 -7.17 3.25
CA SER A 11 -25.55 -5.81 3.73
C SER A 11 -24.32 -5.15 3.12
N ARG A 12 -24.52 -3.92 2.63
CA ARG A 12 -23.44 -3.12 2.04
C ARG A 12 -22.34 -2.80 3.05
N GLN A 13 -22.67 -2.67 4.33
CA GLN A 13 -21.68 -2.27 5.34
C GLN A 13 -20.60 -3.34 5.50
N ASP A 14 -20.96 -4.62 5.36
CA ASP A 14 -20.02 -5.74 5.48
C ASP A 14 -19.05 -5.84 4.31
N LEU A 15 -19.37 -5.19 3.18
CA LEU A 15 -18.51 -5.08 2.01
C LEU A 15 -17.57 -3.86 2.04
N ILE A 16 -17.56 -3.09 3.13
CA ILE A 16 -16.68 -1.93 3.31
C ILE A 16 -15.51 -2.33 4.21
N PHE A 17 -14.41 -2.74 3.58
CA PHE A 17 -13.22 -3.14 4.31
C PHE A 17 -12.43 -1.95 4.86
N THR A 18 -11.96 -2.13 6.09
CA THR A 18 -11.06 -1.24 6.79
C THR A 18 -9.61 -1.47 6.38
N LYS A 19 -8.75 -0.51 6.76
CA LYS A 19 -7.30 -0.61 6.54
C LYS A 19 -6.71 -1.89 7.16
N ALA A 20 -7.17 -2.28 8.34
CA ALA A 20 -6.63 -3.44 9.04
C ALA A 20 -7.01 -4.76 8.37
N GLU A 21 -8.17 -4.82 7.71
CA GLU A 21 -8.64 -6.02 6.99
C GLU A 21 -7.93 -6.21 5.66
N LEU A 22 -7.50 -5.11 5.01
CA LEU A 22 -6.83 -5.16 3.71
C LEU A 22 -5.31 -5.30 3.81
N LEU A 23 -4.69 -4.78 4.87
CA LEU A 23 -3.23 -4.74 5.00
C LEU A 23 -2.70 -5.92 5.80
N ALA A 24 -1.67 -6.58 5.25
CA ALA A 24 -0.89 -7.55 5.99
C ALA A 24 -0.13 -6.88 7.16
N PRO A 25 0.15 -7.62 8.25
CA PRO A 25 0.97 -7.10 9.34
C PRO A 25 2.41 -6.83 8.87
N LEU A 26 3.08 -5.89 9.55
CA LEU A 26 4.50 -5.66 9.33
C LEU A 26 5.30 -6.88 9.79
N LEU A 27 6.21 -7.33 8.93
CA LEU A 27 7.17 -8.37 9.29
C LEU A 27 8.35 -7.77 10.07
N PRO A 28 9.09 -8.57 10.85
CA PRO A 28 10.28 -8.10 11.54
C PRO A 28 11.28 -7.43 10.58
N GLY A 29 11.76 -6.25 10.94
CA GLY A 29 12.69 -5.45 10.14
C GLY A 29 12.04 -4.53 9.10
N MET A 30 10.71 -4.56 8.94
CA MET A 30 9.99 -3.58 8.10
C MET A 30 9.80 -2.25 8.83
N GLU A 31 9.91 -1.14 8.10
CA GLU A 31 9.59 0.20 8.60
C GLU A 31 8.07 0.44 8.51
N PRO A 32 7.43 1.10 9.49
CA PRO A 32 6.03 1.49 9.40
C PRO A 32 5.84 2.76 8.55
N PRO A 33 4.68 2.93 7.87
CA PRO A 33 4.33 4.19 7.22
C PRO A 33 3.96 5.29 8.24
N PRO A 34 4.09 6.58 7.89
CA PRO A 34 4.51 7.12 6.60
C PRO A 34 6.03 7.05 6.40
N HIS A 35 6.46 6.74 5.18
CA HIS A 35 7.88 6.65 4.83
C HIS A 35 8.45 8.00 4.40
N PRO A 36 9.75 8.26 4.63
CA PRO A 36 10.44 9.38 4.00
C PRO A 36 10.52 9.18 2.47
N MET A 37 10.63 10.27 1.72
CA MET A 37 10.86 10.20 0.28
C MET A 37 12.23 9.56 0.01
N ARG A 38 12.25 8.57 -0.88
CA ARG A 38 13.47 7.86 -1.29
C ARG A 38 13.80 8.23 -2.73
N LEU A 39 15.05 8.05 -3.13
CA LEU A 39 15.51 8.24 -4.51
C LEU A 39 15.38 9.67 -5.05
N GLY A 40 15.42 10.70 -4.19
CA GLY A 40 15.42 12.10 -4.60
C GLY A 40 14.74 13.05 -3.60
N ASP A 41 14.85 14.35 -3.88
CA ASP A 41 14.24 15.43 -3.09
C ASP A 41 12.93 15.94 -3.70
N THR A 42 12.59 15.49 -4.91
CA THR A 42 11.33 15.79 -5.60
C THR A 42 10.69 14.53 -6.17
N ASP A 43 9.41 14.62 -6.52
CA ASP A 43 8.71 13.60 -7.29
C ASP A 43 9.35 13.39 -8.68
N ALA A 44 9.78 14.47 -9.33
CA ALA A 44 10.48 14.41 -10.62
C ALA A 44 11.76 13.57 -10.55
N ASP A 45 12.56 13.74 -9.49
CA ASP A 45 13.79 12.97 -9.26
C ASP A 45 13.51 11.46 -9.12
N TYR A 46 12.42 11.09 -8.42
CA TYR A 46 11.99 9.70 -8.27
C TYR A 46 11.55 9.08 -9.59
N TYR A 47 10.71 9.79 -10.37
CA TYR A 47 10.11 9.24 -11.59
C TYR A 47 11.04 9.28 -12.81
N LEU A 48 11.95 10.25 -12.88
CA LEU A 48 12.87 10.42 -14.01
C LEU A 48 14.26 9.84 -13.75
N GLY A 49 14.55 9.43 -12.51
CA GLY A 49 15.86 8.92 -12.10
C GLY A 49 16.84 10.05 -11.80
N ALA A 50 17.10 10.29 -10.51
CA ALA A 50 18.08 11.26 -10.06
C ALA A 50 19.51 10.84 -10.46
N GLY A 51 19.97 11.27 -11.65
CA GLY A 51 21.35 11.12 -12.08
C GLY A 51 21.62 10.17 -13.26
N GLU A 52 20.61 9.60 -13.92
CA GLU A 52 20.80 8.81 -15.16
C GLU A 52 20.89 9.70 -16.42
N ARG A 53 21.87 10.61 -16.46
CA ARG A 53 22.28 11.33 -17.68
C ARG A 53 23.77 11.17 -17.94
#